data_AF-M0PFR4-F1
#
_entry.id   AF-M0PFR4-F1
#
_cell.length_a   1.000
_cell.length_b   1.000
_cell.length_c   1.000
_cell.angle_alpha   90.00
_cell.angle_beta   90.00
_cell.angle_gamma   90.00
#
_symmetry.space_group_name_H-M   'P 1'
#
loop_
_entity.id
_entity.type
_entity.pdbx_description
1 polymer ?
#
loop_
_entity_poly.entity_id
_entity_poly.type
_entity_poly.pdbx_seq_one_letter_code
_entity_poly.pdbx_strand_id
1 'polypeptide(L)'
;MTEPVPEGVTTESESQPRTTRPALDVLDRDQDRLLYDGDLRREPPIQPLGDGFDNAFLALSWYQAAGVRTLGHVERVIEPPDMMPMSGLLEKLLTVDDDRQSVYVRRRLVEQLDDACDLAYRQFRERAGERVEDAEGETWSDVDPDEESNPLMRPAFRQLDSGQAAALIDLWSGFEDREALGRWVRKLSAPTNGEKPEGLLDEIVGSPPLLEALLNQRDQEAKVTRYRFAVAVVMPSFLTAARTLNGGERTDSSGATHGAWNS
;
A
#
# COMPACT_ATOMS: atom_id res chain seq x y z
N MET A 1 7.56 17.14 -59.86
CA MET A 1 8.65 16.94 -58.88
C MET A 1 8.01 17.14 -57.53
N THR A 2 7.65 16.02 -56.91
CA THR A 2 6.92 15.98 -55.64
C THR A 2 7.96 15.65 -54.58
N GLU A 3 8.21 16.58 -53.67
CA GLU A 3 9.09 16.33 -52.53
C GLU A 3 8.46 15.28 -51.61
N PRO A 4 9.23 14.31 -51.09
CA PRO A 4 8.72 13.42 -50.05
C PRO A 4 8.74 14.16 -48.71
N VAL A 5 7.59 14.17 -48.05
CA VAL A 5 7.41 14.52 -46.64
C VAL A 5 8.18 13.49 -45.80
N PRO A 6 8.96 13.89 -44.78
CA PRO A 6 9.60 12.92 -43.91
C PRO A 6 8.53 12.26 -43.06
N GLU A 7 8.45 10.93 -43.17
CA GLU A 7 7.61 10.08 -42.35
C GLU A 7 7.92 10.32 -40.86
N GLY A 8 6.83 10.37 -40.08
CA GLY A 8 6.87 10.68 -38.67
C GLY A 8 7.84 9.77 -37.92
N VAL A 9 8.66 10.40 -37.09
CA VAL A 9 9.29 9.73 -35.96
C VAL A 9 8.16 9.26 -35.06
N THR A 10 7.74 8.00 -35.22
CA THR A 10 7.09 7.27 -34.16
C THR A 10 8.07 7.26 -33.01
N THR A 11 7.80 8.09 -32.01
CA THR A 11 8.38 7.93 -30.69
C THR A 11 7.97 6.55 -30.20
N GLU A 12 8.82 5.56 -30.44
CA GLU A 12 8.88 4.35 -29.65
C GLU A 12 9.04 4.84 -28.21
N SER A 13 7.94 4.91 -27.45
CA SER A 13 8.04 4.95 -26.00
C SER A 13 8.88 3.74 -25.64
N GLU A 14 10.05 3.95 -25.03
CA GLU A 14 10.92 2.87 -24.57
C GLU A 14 10.06 1.86 -23.82
N SER A 15 9.72 0.76 -24.49
CA SER A 15 8.80 -0.22 -23.92
C SER A 15 9.59 -0.88 -22.81
N GLN A 16 9.23 -0.58 -21.55
CA GLN A 16 9.81 -1.25 -20.40
C GLN A 16 9.82 -2.77 -20.67
N PRO A 17 10.93 -3.48 -20.41
CA PRO A 17 11.03 -4.90 -20.68
C PRO A 17 9.98 -5.65 -19.85
N ARG A 18 8.93 -6.14 -20.52
CA ARG A 18 7.83 -6.86 -19.88
C ARG A 18 8.24 -8.30 -19.60
N THR A 19 7.80 -8.83 -18.46
CA THR A 19 8.04 -10.23 -18.12
C THR A 19 6.93 -11.13 -18.69
N THR A 20 7.20 -12.43 -18.83
CA THR A 20 6.16 -13.44 -19.09
C THR A 20 5.24 -13.66 -17.88
N ARG A 21 5.40 -12.87 -16.81
CA ARG A 21 4.68 -12.96 -15.54
C ARG A 21 4.08 -11.58 -15.22
N PRO A 22 2.94 -11.21 -15.83
CA PRO A 22 2.38 -9.86 -15.70
C PRO A 22 2.17 -9.38 -14.26
N ALA A 23 1.97 -10.30 -13.31
CA ALA A 23 1.87 -9.98 -11.89
C ALA A 23 3.15 -9.37 -11.29
N LEU A 24 4.32 -9.64 -11.87
CA LEU A 24 5.58 -8.99 -11.52
C LEU A 24 5.69 -7.59 -12.11
N ASP A 25 5.25 -7.40 -13.37
CA ASP A 25 5.20 -6.07 -14.00
C ASP A 25 4.24 -5.13 -13.21
N VAL A 26 3.10 -5.67 -12.76
CA VAL A 26 2.13 -4.97 -11.90
C VAL A 26 2.72 -4.58 -10.55
N LEU A 27 3.51 -5.47 -9.93
CA LEU A 27 4.20 -5.21 -8.67
C LEU A 27 5.25 -4.13 -8.83
N ASP A 28 6.08 -4.22 -9.87
CA ASP A 28 7.14 -3.26 -10.20
C ASP A 28 6.55 -1.85 -10.39
N ARG A 29 5.50 -1.74 -11.22
CA ARG A 29 4.74 -0.49 -11.39
C ARG A 29 4.11 0.02 -10.09
N ASP A 30 3.58 -0.85 -9.23
CA ASP A 30 3.04 -0.42 -7.92
C ASP A 30 4.15 0.10 -6.98
N GLN A 31 5.36 -0.46 -7.07
CA GLN A 31 6.54 -0.01 -6.32
C GLN A 31 7.04 1.34 -6.87
N ASP A 32 7.06 1.53 -8.18
CA ASP A 32 7.38 2.83 -8.80
C ASP A 32 6.38 3.92 -8.37
N ARG A 33 5.08 3.60 -8.34
CA ARG A 33 4.06 4.54 -7.83
C ARG A 33 4.25 4.90 -6.35
N LEU A 34 4.78 4.00 -5.53
CA LEU A 34 5.10 4.34 -4.13
C LEU A 34 6.27 5.30 -4.00
N LEU A 35 7.27 5.16 -4.87
CA LEU A 35 8.54 5.85 -4.73
C LEU A 35 8.57 7.17 -5.52
N TYR A 36 7.99 7.20 -6.72
CA TYR A 36 8.20 8.25 -7.72
C TYR A 36 6.90 8.91 -8.22
N ASP A 37 5.87 8.13 -8.59
CA ASP A 37 4.75 8.69 -9.35
C ASP A 37 3.49 9.01 -8.54
N GLY A 38 3.30 8.33 -7.41
CA GLY A 38 2.06 8.35 -6.65
C GLY A 38 0.93 7.53 -7.29
N ASP A 39 -0.22 7.48 -6.60
CA ASP A 39 -1.44 6.83 -7.09
C ASP A 39 -2.69 7.53 -6.54
N LEU A 40 -3.35 8.30 -7.40
CA LEU A 40 -4.58 9.03 -7.08
C LEU A 40 -5.84 8.15 -7.14
N ARG A 41 -5.74 6.90 -7.62
CA ARG A 41 -6.89 5.99 -7.76
C ARG A 41 -7.16 5.23 -6.47
N ARG A 42 -6.19 5.18 -5.56
CA ARG A 42 -6.30 4.61 -4.22
C ARG A 42 -6.91 5.64 -3.25
N GLU A 43 -7.66 5.14 -2.27
CA GLU A 43 -8.17 5.95 -1.16
C GLU A 43 -7.63 5.41 0.19
N PRO A 44 -6.90 6.23 0.98
CA PRO A 44 -6.36 7.55 0.62
C PRO A 44 -5.32 7.47 -0.52
N PRO A 45 -5.10 8.57 -1.27
CA PRO A 45 -4.14 8.58 -2.37
C PRO A 45 -2.72 8.33 -1.87
N ILE A 46 -1.90 7.72 -2.73
CA ILE A 46 -0.46 7.56 -2.52
C ILE A 46 0.23 8.81 -3.04
N GLN A 47 0.91 9.54 -2.15
CA GLN A 47 1.90 10.53 -2.54
C GLN A 47 3.25 9.83 -2.66
N PRO A 48 4.07 10.17 -3.67
CA PRO A 48 5.35 9.51 -3.86
C PRO A 48 6.31 9.88 -2.73
N LEU A 49 7.08 8.90 -2.27
CA LEU A 49 8.05 9.10 -1.19
C LEU A 49 9.07 10.20 -1.52
N GLY A 50 9.50 10.30 -2.78
CA GLY A 50 10.46 11.32 -3.21
C GLY A 50 9.97 12.75 -2.94
N ASP A 51 8.69 13.01 -3.16
CA ASP A 51 8.10 14.34 -3.01
C ASP A 51 7.74 14.67 -1.55
N GLY A 52 7.43 13.63 -0.76
CA GLY A 52 7.00 13.76 0.63
C GLY A 52 5.48 13.83 0.79
N PHE A 53 5.03 13.98 2.03
CA PHE A 53 3.62 13.88 2.40
C PHE A 53 3.06 15.18 2.96
N ASP A 54 1.84 15.55 2.57
CA ASP A 54 1.22 16.80 3.04
C ASP A 54 0.92 16.80 4.54
N ASN A 55 0.74 15.61 5.12
CA ASN A 55 0.48 15.45 6.55
C ASN A 55 0.83 14.04 7.03
N ALA A 56 0.90 13.90 8.36
CA ALA A 56 1.24 12.64 9.01
C ALA A 56 0.29 11.49 8.66
N PHE A 57 -1.00 11.77 8.39
CA PHE A 57 -1.94 10.73 8.00
C PHE A 57 -1.64 10.18 6.59
N LEU A 58 -1.29 11.04 5.63
CA LEU A 58 -0.86 10.59 4.31
C LEU A 58 0.46 9.82 4.37
N ALA A 59 1.41 10.24 5.23
CA ALA A 59 2.63 9.48 5.49
C ALA A 59 2.34 8.07 6.07
N LEU A 60 1.39 7.97 7.01
CA LEU A 60 0.98 6.69 7.61
C LEU A 60 0.22 5.81 6.62
N SER A 61 -0.67 6.39 5.82
CA SER A 61 -1.37 5.70 4.72
C SER A 61 -0.38 5.16 3.69
N TRP A 62 0.62 5.96 3.31
CA TRP A 62 1.71 5.51 2.45
C TRP A 62 2.50 4.37 3.09
N TYR A 63 2.86 4.46 4.38
CA TYR A 63 3.62 3.41 5.07
C TYR A 63 2.86 2.08 5.09
N GLN A 64 1.53 2.12 5.26
CA GLN A 64 0.68 0.94 5.13
C GLN A 64 0.62 0.40 3.69
N ALA A 65 0.45 1.28 2.69
CA ALA A 65 0.47 0.90 1.27
C ALA A 65 1.81 0.27 0.85
N ALA A 66 2.92 0.82 1.37
CA ALA A 66 4.27 0.29 1.22
C ALA A 66 4.40 -1.08 1.88
N GLY A 67 3.78 -1.30 3.04
CA GLY A 67 3.66 -2.62 3.65
C GLY A 67 3.10 -3.67 2.69
N VAL A 68 2.02 -3.37 1.95
CA VAL A 68 1.44 -4.31 0.98
C VAL A 68 2.36 -4.57 -0.21
N ARG A 69 2.87 -3.51 -0.84
CA ARG A 69 3.66 -3.59 -2.10
C ARG A 69 5.12 -3.98 -1.89
N THR A 70 5.57 -4.04 -0.64
CA THR A 70 6.86 -4.64 -0.26
C THR A 70 6.67 -5.97 0.50
N LEU A 71 5.46 -6.53 0.54
CA LEU A 71 5.14 -7.76 1.27
C LEU A 71 5.61 -7.74 2.74
N GLY A 72 5.50 -6.57 3.37
CA GLY A 72 5.87 -6.29 4.74
C GLY A 72 7.37 -6.04 4.96
N HIS A 73 8.18 -5.88 3.90
CA HIS A 73 9.63 -5.62 4.04
C HIS A 73 9.99 -4.15 4.19
N VAL A 74 9.05 -3.21 4.07
CA VAL A 74 9.25 -1.78 4.34
C VAL A 74 9.89 -1.53 5.72
N GLU A 75 9.58 -2.36 6.73
CA GLU A 75 10.15 -2.24 8.08
C GLU A 75 11.66 -2.53 8.17
N ARG A 76 12.27 -3.09 7.12
CA ARG A 76 13.72 -3.26 7.06
C ARG A 76 14.45 -1.94 6.81
N VAL A 77 13.73 -0.92 6.36
CA VAL A 77 14.26 0.40 6.02
C VAL A 77 13.68 1.48 6.91
N ILE A 78 12.37 1.42 7.18
CA ILE A 78 11.65 2.36 8.03
C ILE A 78 10.97 1.57 9.12
N GLU A 79 11.53 1.52 10.33
CA GLU A 79 10.90 0.79 11.43
C GLU A 79 9.69 1.59 11.95
N PRO A 80 8.69 0.95 12.60
CA PRO A 80 7.55 1.67 13.18
C PRO A 80 7.96 2.86 14.09
N PRO A 81 8.99 2.78 14.95
CA PRO A 81 9.45 3.93 15.73
C PRO A 81 9.89 5.14 14.88
N ASP A 82 10.37 4.93 13.66
CA ASP A 82 10.75 6.02 12.75
C ASP A 82 9.53 6.79 12.23
N MET A 83 8.34 6.18 12.29
CA MET A 83 7.07 6.83 11.95
C MET A 83 6.38 7.45 13.16
N MET A 84 7.01 7.51 14.34
CA MET A 84 6.41 8.16 15.51
C MET A 84 6.43 9.70 15.41
N PRO A 85 5.49 10.41 16.07
CA PRO A 85 5.60 11.85 16.22
C PRO A 85 6.91 12.25 16.90
N MET A 86 7.53 13.34 16.44
CA MET A 86 8.85 13.82 16.89
C MET A 86 10.02 12.89 16.52
N SER A 87 9.80 11.87 15.68
CA SER A 87 10.93 11.19 15.05
C SER A 87 11.55 12.15 14.03
N GLY A 88 12.89 12.18 13.98
CA GLY A 88 13.58 12.99 12.99
C GLY A 88 13.27 12.54 11.55
N LEU A 89 12.85 11.29 11.36
CA LEU A 89 12.47 10.78 10.04
C LEU A 89 11.10 11.32 9.60
N LEU A 90 10.06 11.17 10.42
CA LEU A 90 8.71 11.60 10.06
C LEU A 90 8.71 13.10 9.73
N GLU A 91 9.40 13.92 10.51
CA GLU A 91 9.56 15.36 10.22
C GLU A 91 10.12 15.61 8.82
N LYS A 92 11.09 14.82 8.36
CA LYS A 92 11.71 14.94 7.03
C LYS A 92 10.86 14.38 5.89
N LEU A 93 9.88 13.52 6.23
CA LEU A 93 8.91 13.00 5.28
C LEU A 93 7.78 14.00 4.97
N LEU A 94 7.52 14.96 5.86
CA LEU A 94 6.43 15.93 5.68
C LEU A 94 6.85 17.13 4.84
N THR A 95 5.96 17.60 3.95
CA THR A 95 6.22 18.76 3.06
C THR A 95 6.15 20.10 3.78
N VAL A 96 5.65 20.14 5.02
CA VAL A 96 5.65 21.36 5.86
C VAL A 96 7.06 21.92 6.09
N ASP A 97 8.06 21.03 6.12
CA ASP A 97 9.47 21.36 6.33
C ASP A 97 10.32 20.93 5.11
N ASP A 98 9.94 21.37 3.90
CA ASP A 98 10.59 20.99 2.65
C ASP A 98 11.94 21.71 2.40
N ASP A 99 12.87 21.50 3.33
CA ASP A 99 14.25 21.97 3.21
C ASP A 99 15.12 20.99 2.39
N ARG A 100 16.35 21.43 2.06
CA ARG A 100 17.31 20.58 1.32
C ARG A 100 17.66 19.27 2.02
N GLN A 101 17.60 19.22 3.36
CA GLN A 101 17.84 18.00 4.12
C GLN A 101 16.66 17.05 3.99
N SER A 102 15.43 17.53 4.03
CA SER A 102 14.21 16.73 3.82
C SER A 102 14.21 16.08 2.45
N VAL A 103 14.49 16.84 1.38
CA VAL A 103 14.65 16.30 0.02
C VAL A 103 15.75 15.23 -0.05
N TYR A 104 16.90 15.48 0.58
CA TYR A 104 18.01 14.52 0.60
C TYR A 104 17.65 13.22 1.34
N VAL A 105 17.00 13.32 2.51
CA VAL A 105 16.55 12.16 3.30
C VAL A 105 15.54 11.33 2.50
N ARG A 106 14.55 11.96 1.87
CA ARG A 106 13.55 11.25 1.06
C ARG A 106 14.18 10.54 -0.13
N ARG A 107 15.09 11.20 -0.85
CA ARG A 107 15.87 10.56 -1.93
C ARG A 107 16.66 9.37 -1.41
N ARG A 108 17.30 9.50 -0.24
CA ARG A 108 18.09 8.40 0.34
C ARG A 108 17.20 7.23 0.76
N LEU A 109 16.01 7.49 1.29
CA LEU A 109 15.04 6.45 1.62
C LEU A 109 14.53 5.73 0.37
N VAL A 110 14.26 6.46 -0.72
CA VAL A 110 13.91 5.86 -2.01
C VAL A 110 15.00 4.87 -2.46
N GLU A 111 16.28 5.28 -2.41
CA GLU A 111 17.41 4.41 -2.73
C GLU A 111 17.52 3.19 -1.79
N GLN A 112 17.14 3.33 -0.52
CA GLN A 112 17.19 2.23 0.44
C GLN A 112 16.00 1.27 0.34
N LEU A 113 14.83 1.77 -0.06
CA LEU A 113 13.63 0.95 -0.25
C LEU A 113 13.70 0.04 -1.46
N ASP A 114 14.58 0.33 -2.41
CA ASP A 114 14.89 -0.54 -3.54
C ASP A 114 15.20 -1.98 -3.08
N ASP A 115 16.00 -2.13 -2.01
CA ASP A 115 16.30 -3.44 -1.42
C ASP A 115 15.04 -4.17 -0.91
N ALA A 116 14.08 -3.44 -0.33
CA ALA A 116 12.82 -4.00 0.15
C ALA A 116 11.88 -4.39 -1.02
N CYS A 117 11.87 -3.58 -2.09
CA CYS A 117 11.17 -3.88 -3.34
C CYS A 117 11.72 -5.15 -3.99
N ASP A 118 13.05 -5.27 -4.11
CA ASP A 118 13.76 -6.43 -4.64
C ASP A 118 13.49 -7.72 -3.85
N LEU A 119 13.40 -7.60 -2.52
CA LEU A 119 13.04 -8.73 -1.66
C LEU A 119 11.60 -9.18 -1.92
N ALA A 120 10.66 -8.24 -2.02
CA ALA A 120 9.27 -8.53 -2.33
C ALA A 120 9.13 -9.17 -3.72
N TYR A 121 9.84 -8.62 -4.72
CA TYR A 121 9.88 -9.17 -6.08
C TYR A 121 10.39 -10.60 -6.09
N ARG A 122 11.54 -10.87 -5.45
CA ARG A 122 12.11 -12.23 -5.37
C ARG A 122 11.18 -13.21 -4.66
N GLN A 123 10.60 -12.81 -3.54
CA GLN A 123 9.64 -13.64 -2.79
C GLN A 123 8.38 -13.93 -3.62
N PHE A 124 7.88 -12.94 -4.37
CA PHE A 124 6.67 -13.10 -5.16
C PHE A 124 6.89 -13.84 -6.48
N ARG A 125 8.09 -13.76 -7.06
CA ARG A 125 8.45 -14.39 -8.34
C ARG A 125 8.14 -15.89 -8.38
N GLU A 126 8.27 -16.59 -7.25
CA GLU A 126 7.94 -18.02 -7.12
C GLU A 126 6.44 -18.29 -7.19
N ARG A 127 5.61 -17.29 -6.82
CA ARG A 127 4.14 -17.34 -6.78
C ARG A 127 3.49 -16.71 -8.01
N ALA A 128 4.24 -15.89 -8.73
CA ALA A 128 3.85 -15.28 -10.00
C ALA A 128 3.82 -16.35 -11.09
N GLY A 129 2.61 -16.65 -11.58
CA GLY A 129 2.44 -17.60 -12.68
C GLY A 129 2.99 -17.03 -13.97
N GLU A 130 3.74 -17.84 -14.69
CA GLU A 130 4.11 -17.56 -16.06
C GLU A 130 2.90 -17.79 -16.96
N ARG A 131 2.55 -16.79 -17.76
CA ARG A 131 1.63 -16.95 -18.87
C ARG A 131 2.49 -17.21 -20.09
N VAL A 132 2.21 -18.30 -20.79
CA VAL A 132 2.87 -18.66 -22.06
C VAL A 132 1.82 -18.45 -23.14
N GLU A 133 2.22 -17.96 -24.31
CA GLU A 133 1.37 -17.92 -25.50
C GLU A 133 0.82 -19.34 -25.75
N ASP A 134 -0.47 -19.54 -25.48
CA ASP A 134 -1.18 -20.75 -25.88
C ASP A 134 -1.98 -20.51 -27.16
N ALA A 135 -2.43 -21.59 -27.78
CA ALA A 135 -3.15 -21.54 -29.05
C ALA A 135 -4.56 -20.91 -28.92
N GLU A 136 -4.99 -20.58 -27.69
CA GLU A 136 -6.32 -20.05 -27.35
C GLU A 136 -6.32 -18.51 -27.18
N GLY A 137 -5.15 -17.87 -27.20
CA GLY A 137 -5.01 -16.46 -27.55
C GLY A 137 -5.02 -15.46 -26.40
N GLU A 138 -5.08 -15.89 -25.13
CA GLU A 138 -4.84 -15.02 -23.98
C GLU A 138 -3.34 -15.01 -23.63
N THR A 139 -2.67 -13.88 -23.89
CA THR A 139 -1.21 -13.75 -23.80
C THR A 139 -0.80 -12.87 -22.61
N TRP A 140 0.46 -12.97 -22.16
CA TRP A 140 1.03 -12.04 -21.18
C TRP A 140 0.96 -10.57 -21.62
N SER A 141 1.00 -10.31 -22.94
CA SER A 141 0.91 -9.00 -23.57
C SER A 141 -0.44 -8.32 -23.38
N ASP A 142 -1.50 -9.10 -23.15
CA ASP A 142 -2.88 -8.60 -23.10
C ASP A 142 -3.23 -7.99 -21.73
N VAL A 143 -2.38 -8.22 -20.73
CA VAL A 143 -2.48 -7.50 -19.45
C VAL A 143 -1.82 -6.15 -19.66
N ASP A 144 -2.54 -5.05 -19.43
CA ASP A 144 -1.89 -3.77 -19.21
C ASP A 144 -1.63 -3.60 -17.70
N PRO A 145 -0.36 -3.58 -17.24
CA PRO A 145 -0.05 -3.33 -15.85
C PRO A 145 -0.64 -2.02 -15.36
N ASP A 146 -0.76 -0.98 -16.21
CA ASP A 146 -1.28 0.31 -15.78
C ASP A 146 -2.78 0.33 -15.54
N GLU A 147 -3.53 -0.59 -16.16
CA GLU A 147 -4.98 -0.75 -15.95
C GLU A 147 -5.32 -1.72 -14.80
N GLU A 148 -4.40 -2.62 -14.42
CA GLU A 148 -4.63 -3.55 -13.32
C GLU A 148 -4.76 -2.82 -11.97
N SER A 149 -5.86 -3.10 -11.26
CA SER A 149 -6.21 -2.44 -10.00
C SER A 149 -5.97 -3.31 -8.76
N ASN A 150 -5.67 -4.59 -8.94
CA ASN A 150 -5.31 -5.49 -7.86
C ASN A 150 -3.79 -5.54 -7.73
N PRO A 151 -3.21 -5.17 -6.56
CA PRO A 151 -1.80 -5.36 -6.31
C PRO A 151 -1.40 -6.81 -6.58
N LEU A 152 -0.27 -6.98 -7.28
CA LEU A 152 0.25 -8.30 -7.68
C LEU A 152 -0.72 -9.14 -8.53
N MET A 153 -1.75 -8.54 -9.14
CA MET A 153 -2.89 -9.23 -9.78
C MET A 153 -3.59 -10.23 -8.83
N ARG A 154 -3.75 -9.85 -7.56
CA ARG A 154 -4.35 -10.69 -6.53
C ARG A 154 -5.44 -9.93 -5.78
N PRO A 155 -6.73 -10.33 -5.90
CA PRO A 155 -7.82 -9.65 -5.21
C PRO A 155 -7.65 -9.61 -3.69
N ALA A 156 -7.06 -10.66 -3.11
CA ALA A 156 -6.77 -10.73 -1.68
C ALA A 156 -5.85 -9.59 -1.20
N PHE A 157 -4.86 -9.17 -2.00
CA PHE A 157 -3.98 -8.05 -1.64
C PHE A 157 -4.69 -6.70 -1.79
N ARG A 158 -5.62 -6.55 -2.75
CA ARG A 158 -6.49 -5.37 -2.82
C ARG A 158 -7.42 -5.27 -1.62
N GLN A 159 -8.01 -6.38 -1.21
CA GLN A 159 -8.86 -6.44 -0.02
C GLN A 159 -8.06 -6.15 1.26
N LEU A 160 -6.83 -6.65 1.34
CA LEU A 160 -5.92 -6.32 2.44
C LEU A 160 -5.60 -4.82 2.46
N ASP A 161 -5.17 -4.24 1.33
CA ASP A 161 -4.81 -2.82 1.23
C ASP A 161 -5.99 -1.91 1.60
N SER A 162 -7.15 -2.13 0.97
CA SER A 162 -8.36 -1.34 1.23
C SER A 162 -8.88 -1.53 2.67
N GLY A 163 -8.82 -2.75 3.21
CA GLY A 163 -9.25 -3.03 4.57
C GLY A 163 -8.36 -2.36 5.62
N GLN A 164 -7.03 -2.38 5.40
CA GLN A 164 -6.06 -1.70 6.25
C GLN A 164 -6.24 -0.17 6.19
N ALA A 165 -6.38 0.39 4.98
CA ALA A 165 -6.64 1.82 4.78
C ALA A 165 -7.92 2.29 5.48
N ALA A 166 -9.03 1.55 5.31
CA ALA A 166 -10.30 1.85 5.98
C ALA A 166 -10.17 1.81 7.51
N ALA A 167 -9.45 0.81 8.05
CA ALA A 167 -9.22 0.72 9.49
C ALA A 167 -8.38 1.91 10.02
N LEU A 168 -7.42 2.43 9.25
CA LEU A 168 -6.68 3.64 9.60
C LEU A 168 -7.54 4.90 9.54
N ILE A 169 -8.43 5.03 8.55
CA ILE A 169 -9.37 6.16 8.44
C ILE A 169 -10.28 6.21 9.66
N ASP A 170 -10.86 5.08 10.05
CA ASP A 170 -11.71 4.96 11.23
C ASP A 170 -10.94 5.37 12.49
N LEU A 171 -9.74 4.82 12.67
CA LEU A 171 -8.87 5.13 13.81
C LEU A 171 -8.47 6.61 13.82
N TRP A 172 -8.10 7.19 12.68
CA TRP A 172 -7.73 8.59 12.59
C TRP A 172 -8.89 9.52 12.97
N SER A 173 -10.10 9.18 12.52
CA SER A 173 -11.33 9.92 12.81
C SER A 173 -11.75 9.83 14.28
N GLY A 174 -11.46 8.70 14.93
CA GLY A 174 -11.92 8.40 16.29
C GLY A 174 -13.35 7.83 16.32
N PHE A 175 -13.70 7.20 17.43
CA PHE A 175 -14.94 6.44 17.57
C PHE A 175 -16.00 7.21 18.35
N GLU A 176 -17.27 7.08 17.95
CA GLU A 176 -18.38 7.78 18.62
C GLU A 176 -18.59 7.27 20.05
N ASP A 177 -18.48 5.96 20.22
CA ASP A 177 -18.69 5.29 21.50
C ASP A 177 -17.87 4.00 21.61
N ARG A 178 -17.98 3.36 22.78
CA ARG A 178 -17.29 2.10 23.07
C ARG A 178 -17.77 0.94 22.19
N GLU A 179 -19.00 0.99 21.69
CA GLU A 179 -19.56 -0.05 20.83
C GLU A 179 -18.93 0.01 19.43
N ALA A 180 -18.81 1.22 18.87
CA ALA A 180 -18.10 1.48 17.62
C ALA A 180 -16.63 1.06 17.72
N LEU A 181 -15.94 1.42 18.80
CA LEU A 181 -14.56 0.98 19.07
C LEU A 181 -14.46 -0.55 19.16
N GLY A 182 -15.34 -1.21 19.92
CA GLY A 182 -15.36 -2.66 20.05
C GLY A 182 -15.61 -3.38 18.71
N ARG A 183 -16.51 -2.84 17.88
CA ARG A 183 -16.74 -3.33 16.50
C ARG A 183 -15.50 -3.15 15.63
N TRP A 184 -14.81 -2.02 15.71
CA TRP A 184 -13.58 -1.79 14.98
C TRP A 184 -12.49 -2.78 15.39
N VAL A 185 -12.25 -2.99 16.69
CA VAL A 185 -11.27 -3.99 17.18
C VAL A 185 -11.62 -5.40 16.70
N ARG A 186 -12.91 -5.76 16.66
CA ARG A 186 -13.35 -7.07 16.12
C ARG A 186 -13.09 -7.18 14.61
N LYS A 187 -13.33 -6.11 13.85
CA LYS A 187 -13.15 -6.08 12.40
C LYS A 187 -11.68 -6.13 11.98
N LEU A 188 -10.76 -5.72 12.86
CA LEU A 188 -9.31 -5.73 12.58
C LEU A 188 -8.75 -7.13 12.23
N SER A 189 -9.40 -8.23 12.60
CA SER A 189 -8.92 -9.57 12.23
C SER A 189 -8.74 -9.78 10.72
N ALA A 190 -9.59 -9.18 9.88
CA ALA A 190 -9.47 -9.29 8.42
C ALA A 190 -8.26 -8.50 7.87
N PRO A 191 -8.12 -7.18 8.11
CA PRO A 191 -6.97 -6.41 7.61
C PRO A 191 -5.63 -6.77 8.27
N THR A 192 -5.64 -7.50 9.39
CA THR A 192 -4.41 -8.06 9.99
C THR A 192 -4.17 -9.52 9.61
N ASN A 193 -4.97 -10.15 8.75
CA ASN A 193 -4.87 -11.58 8.45
C ASN A 193 -4.81 -12.47 9.73
N GLY A 194 -5.56 -12.09 10.77
CA GLY A 194 -5.56 -12.76 12.07
C GLY A 194 -4.47 -12.30 13.05
N GLU A 195 -3.46 -11.53 12.61
CA GLU A 195 -2.28 -11.11 13.40
C GLU A 195 -2.56 -9.98 14.41
N LYS A 196 -3.82 -9.77 14.79
CA LYS A 196 -4.22 -8.73 15.74
C LYS A 196 -3.77 -9.15 17.15
N PRO A 197 -3.24 -8.22 17.98
CA PRO A 197 -2.87 -8.55 19.36
C PRO A 197 -4.02 -9.20 20.13
N GLU A 198 -3.68 -10.25 20.87
CA GLU A 198 -4.59 -10.91 21.82
C GLU A 198 -5.00 -9.92 22.92
N GLY A 199 -6.25 -9.95 23.35
CA GLY A 199 -6.72 -9.05 24.41
C GLY A 199 -6.73 -7.55 24.07
N LEU A 200 -6.49 -7.15 22.81
CA LEU A 200 -6.37 -5.72 22.43
C LEU A 200 -7.49 -4.82 22.97
N LEU A 201 -8.74 -5.29 22.96
CA LEU A 201 -9.85 -4.49 23.49
C LEU A 201 -9.74 -4.28 25.01
N ASP A 202 -9.33 -5.32 25.74
CA ASP A 202 -9.16 -5.26 27.19
C ASP A 202 -7.99 -4.35 27.57
N GLU A 203 -6.90 -4.35 26.79
CA GLU A 203 -5.79 -3.42 26.95
C GLU A 203 -6.20 -1.97 26.74
N ILE A 204 -6.98 -1.71 25.68
CA ILE A 204 -7.52 -0.38 25.40
C ILE A 204 -8.43 0.08 26.54
N VAL A 205 -9.38 -0.76 26.96
CA VAL A 205 -10.33 -0.43 28.04
C VAL A 205 -9.62 -0.27 29.38
N GLY A 206 -8.56 -1.05 29.62
CA GLY A 206 -7.71 -0.98 30.80
C GLY A 206 -6.82 0.28 30.87
N SER A 207 -6.74 1.04 29.78
CA SER A 207 -5.99 2.30 29.69
C SER A 207 -6.93 3.50 29.50
N PRO A 208 -7.38 4.16 30.58
CA PRO A 208 -8.30 5.29 30.48
C PRO A 208 -7.86 6.41 29.53
N PRO A 209 -6.58 6.85 29.52
CA PRO A 209 -6.13 7.90 28.60
C PRO A 209 -6.21 7.48 27.12
N LEU A 210 -5.88 6.22 26.82
CA LEU A 210 -5.97 5.68 25.46
C LEU A 210 -7.43 5.57 25.02
N LEU A 211 -8.29 5.03 25.89
CA LEU A 211 -9.72 4.93 25.62
C LEU A 211 -10.35 6.31 25.36
N GLU A 212 -10.04 7.30 26.20
CA GLU A 212 -10.51 8.67 26.04
C GLU A 212 -10.07 9.26 24.69
N ALA A 213 -8.79 9.10 24.33
CA ALA A 213 -8.27 9.57 23.06
C ALA A 213 -8.90 8.85 21.85
N LEU A 214 -9.20 7.56 21.96
CA LEU A 214 -9.86 6.79 20.89
C LEU A 214 -11.31 7.24 20.68
N LEU A 215 -12.01 7.63 21.74
CA LEU A 215 -13.40 8.10 21.68
C LEU A 215 -13.53 9.60 21.34
N ASN A 216 -12.43 10.35 21.31
CA ASN A 216 -12.48 11.79 21.08
C ASN A 216 -12.21 12.15 19.61
N GLN A 217 -13.27 12.47 18.86
CA GLN A 217 -13.17 12.75 17.42
C GLN A 217 -12.63 14.14 17.06
N ARG A 218 -12.54 15.08 18.02
CA ARG A 218 -12.31 16.51 17.72
C ARG A 218 -10.95 17.03 18.18
N ASP A 219 -10.44 16.50 19.28
CA ASP A 219 -9.23 17.00 19.92
C ASP A 219 -7.97 16.60 19.14
N GLN A 220 -7.03 17.55 19.00
CA GLN A 220 -5.75 17.35 18.35
C GLN A 220 -4.82 16.46 19.20
N GLU A 221 -4.84 16.58 20.52
CA GLU A 221 -4.04 15.71 21.40
C GLU A 221 -4.52 14.24 21.29
N ALA A 222 -5.83 14.06 21.18
CA ALA A 222 -6.42 12.76 20.92
C ALA A 222 -5.97 12.19 19.57
N LYS A 223 -5.94 13.01 18.50
CA LYS A 223 -5.40 12.59 17.19
C LYS A 223 -3.96 12.12 17.26
N VAL A 224 -3.09 12.86 17.96
CA VAL A 224 -1.68 12.45 18.15
C VAL A 224 -1.59 11.11 18.90
N THR A 225 -2.43 10.90 19.92
CA THR A 225 -2.48 9.63 20.66
C THR A 225 -2.96 8.48 19.77
N ARG A 226 -3.99 8.69 18.93
CA ARG A 226 -4.45 7.67 17.97
C ARG A 226 -3.40 7.36 16.91
N TYR A 227 -2.65 8.37 16.46
CA TYR A 227 -1.51 8.17 15.56
C TYR A 227 -0.42 7.30 16.19
N ARG A 228 0.01 7.61 17.42
CA ARG A 228 0.97 6.80 18.17
C ARG A 228 0.48 5.35 18.33
N PHE A 229 -0.81 5.18 18.63
CA PHE A 229 -1.43 3.86 18.73
C PHE A 229 -1.43 3.12 17.38
N ALA A 230 -1.74 3.81 16.28
CA ALA A 230 -1.67 3.24 14.95
C ALA A 230 -0.27 2.70 14.64
N VAL A 231 0.76 3.52 14.88
CA VAL A 231 2.16 3.17 14.60
C VAL A 231 2.67 2.06 15.53
N ALA A 232 2.42 2.13 16.84
CA ALA A 232 2.95 1.15 17.79
C ALA A 232 2.22 -0.20 17.77
N VAL A 233 0.90 -0.20 17.51
CA VAL A 233 0.05 -1.38 17.77
C VAL A 233 -0.57 -1.93 16.50
N VAL A 234 -1.06 -1.06 15.61
CA VAL A 234 -1.80 -1.51 14.42
C VAL A 234 -0.87 -1.83 13.25
N MET A 235 0.10 -0.97 12.98
CA MET A 235 1.03 -1.12 11.86
C MET A 235 1.82 -2.44 11.90
N PRO A 236 2.40 -2.89 13.02
CA PRO A 236 3.11 -4.16 13.06
C PRO A 236 2.26 -5.35 12.60
N SER A 237 0.99 -5.39 12.99
CA SER A 237 0.05 -6.42 12.55
C SER A 237 -0.27 -6.31 11.06
N PHE A 238 -0.35 -5.10 10.49
CA PHE A 238 -0.57 -4.91 9.06
C PHE A 238 0.62 -5.36 8.22
N LEU A 239 1.85 -5.06 8.67
CA LEU A 239 3.08 -5.49 7.99
C LEU A 239 3.25 -7.01 8.06
N THR A 240 2.93 -7.61 9.21
CA THR A 240 2.90 -9.07 9.37
C THR A 240 1.87 -9.70 8.44
N ALA A 241 0.66 -9.13 8.35
CA ALA A 241 -0.38 -9.60 7.46
C ALA A 241 0.06 -9.61 5.99
N ALA A 242 0.72 -8.54 5.52
CA ALA A 242 1.24 -8.46 4.15
C ALA A 242 2.29 -9.53 3.86
N ARG A 243 3.10 -9.90 4.87
CA ARG A 243 4.13 -10.93 4.77
C ARG A 243 3.56 -12.35 4.76
N THR A 244 2.54 -12.60 5.59
CA THR A 244 1.95 -13.93 5.78
C THR A 244 0.82 -14.25 4.80
N LEU A 245 0.26 -13.24 4.12
CA LEU A 245 -0.81 -13.46 3.16
C LEU A 245 -0.33 -14.34 1.99
N ASN A 246 -0.93 -15.53 1.92
CA ASN A 246 -0.77 -16.43 0.78
C ASN A 246 -1.90 -16.15 -0.21
N GLY A 247 -1.73 -15.13 -1.05
CA GLY A 247 -2.67 -14.75 -2.11
C GLY A 247 -2.67 -15.78 -3.26
N GLY A 248 -3.23 -16.96 -3.02
CA GLY A 248 -3.33 -18.04 -4.01
C GLY A 248 -4.37 -17.78 -5.09
N GLU A 249 -5.37 -16.94 -4.81
CA GLU A 249 -6.45 -16.56 -5.73
C GLU A 249 -5.93 -15.61 -6.81
N ARG A 250 -6.05 -15.99 -8.08
CA ARG A 250 -5.65 -15.17 -9.24
C ARG A 250 -6.81 -14.30 -9.71
N THR A 251 -6.51 -13.08 -10.15
CA THR A 251 -7.45 -12.38 -11.04
C THR A 251 -7.46 -13.12 -12.36
N ASP A 252 -8.57 -13.81 -12.66
CA ASP A 252 -8.86 -14.24 -14.02
C ASP A 252 -9.22 -12.98 -14.81
N SER A 253 -8.20 -12.36 -15.41
CA SER A 253 -8.35 -11.26 -16.35
C SER A 253 -8.83 -11.80 -17.71
N SER A 254 -9.69 -12.82 -17.74
CA SER A 254 -10.45 -13.15 -18.93
C SER A 254 -11.66 -12.22 -18.90
N GLY A 255 -11.71 -11.28 -19.84
CA GLY A 255 -12.82 -10.35 -20.03
C GLY A 255 -14.11 -11.04 -20.47
N ALA A 256 -14.42 -12.23 -19.97
CA ALA A 256 -15.67 -12.93 -20.16
C ALA A 256 -16.50 -12.82 -18.88
N THR A 257 -17.34 -11.79 -18.82
CA THR A 257 -18.58 -11.89 -18.03
C THR A 257 -19.30 -13.15 -18.49
N HIS A 258 -19.22 -14.24 -17.73
CA HIS A 258 -20.06 -15.40 -17.96
C HIS A 258 -21.52 -14.94 -17.88
N GLY A 259 -22.13 -14.84 -19.06
CA GLY A 259 -23.50 -14.45 -19.24
C GLY A 259 -24.43 -15.30 -18.37
N ALA A 260 -25.37 -14.58 -17.76
CA ALA A 260 -26.58 -15.05 -17.10
C ALA A 260 -27.00 -16.49 -17.50
N TRP A 261 -27.03 -17.39 -16.52
CA TRP A 261 -27.81 -18.62 -16.63
C TRP A 261 -29.27 -18.29 -16.37
N ASN A 262 -30.03 -18.12 -17.46
CA ASN A 262 -31.46 -18.40 -17.47
C ASN A 262 -31.64 -19.91 -17.66
N SER A 263 -32.28 -20.57 -16.70
CA SER A 263 -33.19 -21.71 -16.91
C SER A 263 -34.09 -21.85 -15.69
#